data_AF-A0A520C9W1-F1
#
_entry.id   AF-A0A520C9W1-F1
#
_cell.length_a   1.000
_cell.length_b   1.000
_cell.length_c   1.000
_cell.angle_alpha   90.00
_cell.angle_beta   90.00
_cell.angle_gamma   90.00
#
_symmetry.space_group_name_H-M   'P 1'
#
loop_
_entity.id
_entity.type
_entity.pdbx_description
1 polymer ?
#
loop_
_entity_poly.entity_id
_entity_poly.type
_entity_poly.pdbx_seq_one_letter_code
_entity_poly.pdbx_strand_id
1 'polypeptide(L)'
;MCAKTIETKDITYDSLLQGNKDWVKDVIDQDPSFFDKLSDGQSPPVLWIGCSDSRVPANQITNTKPGDIFVHRNIANVVVHTDMNMLSVLDYSVNVLKVKHVIVCGHYGCGGVKAALGNKQVGIIDNWLRNIRDVYRTHEREMATIKDPDQRFDRLVELNAIEGA
;
A
#
# COMPACT_ATOMS: atom_id res chain seq x y z
N MET A 1 -6.96 -17.18 -9.24
CA MET A 1 -6.05 -17.75 -8.22
C MET A 1 -6.70 -17.59 -6.87
N CYS A 2 -7.14 -18.68 -6.24
CA CYS A 2 -7.68 -18.64 -4.89
C CYS A 2 -6.53 -18.67 -3.88
N ALA A 3 -6.57 -17.83 -2.84
CA ALA A 3 -5.61 -17.87 -1.76
C ALA A 3 -5.60 -19.25 -1.10
N LYS A 4 -4.42 -19.76 -0.73
CA LYS A 4 -4.32 -21.03 -0.01
C LYS A 4 -4.90 -20.90 1.40
N THR A 5 -5.60 -21.93 1.83
CA THR A 5 -6.29 -22.09 3.13
C THR A 5 -5.35 -22.41 4.29
N ILE A 6 -4.11 -21.89 4.29
CA ILE A 6 -3.19 -22.08 5.42
C ILE A 6 -3.65 -21.16 6.55
N GLU A 7 -3.91 -21.71 7.74
CA GLU A 7 -4.20 -20.88 8.91
C GLU A 7 -2.99 -20.01 9.25
N THR A 8 -3.22 -18.74 9.63
CA THR A 8 -2.13 -17.76 9.87
C THR A 8 -1.08 -18.26 10.86
N LYS A 9 -1.48 -19.05 11.86
CA LYS A 9 -0.59 -19.61 12.89
C LYS A 9 0.42 -20.62 12.34
N ASP A 10 0.14 -21.20 11.18
CA ASP A 10 0.92 -22.26 10.55
C ASP A 10 1.79 -21.73 9.38
N ILE A 11 1.82 -20.41 9.18
CA ILE A 11 2.67 -19.78 8.16
C ILE A 11 4.14 -19.89 8.59
N THR A 12 4.88 -20.74 7.90
CA THR A 12 6.35 -20.86 8.00
C THR A 12 7.03 -20.43 6.70
N TYR A 13 8.32 -20.10 6.78
CA TYR A 13 9.12 -19.80 5.58
C TYR A 13 9.04 -20.94 4.54
N ASP A 14 9.10 -22.20 4.99
CA ASP A 14 8.99 -23.37 4.11
C ASP A 14 7.61 -23.48 3.46
N SER A 15 6.54 -23.18 4.21
CA SER A 15 5.18 -23.16 3.67
C SER A 15 4.99 -22.08 2.60
N LEU A 16 5.69 -20.95 2.71
CA LEU A 16 5.69 -19.88 1.71
C LEU A 16 6.45 -20.30 0.45
N LEU A 17 7.59 -20.98 0.60
CA LEU A 17 8.34 -21.53 -0.54
C LEU A 17 7.51 -22.59 -1.29
N GLN A 18 6.85 -23.48 -0.55
CA GLN A 18 5.92 -24.44 -1.16
C GLN A 18 4.71 -23.74 -1.77
N GLY A 19 4.20 -22.71 -1.11
CA GLY A 19 3.25 -21.72 -1.61
C GLY A 19 3.57 -21.26 -3.03
N ASN A 20 4.78 -20.71 -3.19
CA ASN A 20 5.30 -20.22 -4.45
C ASN A 20 5.47 -21.33 -5.49
N LYS A 21 6.00 -22.50 -5.13
CA LYS A 21 6.17 -23.62 -6.08
C LYS A 21 4.83 -24.06 -6.69
N ASP A 22 3.81 -24.18 -5.86
CA ASP A 22 2.48 -24.59 -6.34
C ASP A 22 1.84 -23.47 -7.18
N TRP A 23 1.99 -22.20 -6.77
CA TRP A 23 1.54 -21.06 -7.57
C TRP A 23 2.17 -21.02 -8.96
N VAL A 24 3.50 -21.20 -9.04
CA VAL A 24 4.22 -21.26 -10.32
C VAL A 24 3.67 -22.38 -11.19
N LYS A 25 3.46 -23.57 -10.63
CA LYS A 25 2.89 -24.71 -11.34
C LYS A 25 1.50 -24.38 -11.88
N ASP A 26 0.60 -23.89 -11.03
CA ASP A 26 -0.79 -23.58 -11.42
C ASP A 26 -0.85 -22.50 -12.51
N VAL A 27 0.08 -21.53 -12.48
CA VAL A 27 0.17 -20.47 -13.48
C VAL A 27 0.69 -21.01 -14.82
N ILE A 28 1.72 -21.87 -14.82
CA ILE A 28 2.24 -22.51 -16.03
C ILE A 28 1.20 -23.44 -16.64
N ASP A 29 0.47 -24.20 -15.81
CA ASP A 29 -0.60 -25.08 -16.28
C ASP A 29 -1.74 -24.29 -16.96
N GLN A 30 -1.97 -23.03 -16.57
CA GLN A 30 -2.95 -22.12 -17.19
C GLN A 30 -2.41 -21.38 -18.42
N ASP A 31 -1.18 -20.87 -18.36
CA ASP A 31 -0.49 -20.19 -19.46
C ASP A 31 1.02 -20.55 -19.41
N PRO A 32 1.47 -21.53 -20.22
CA PRO A 32 2.86 -21.97 -20.22
C PRO A 32 3.86 -20.86 -20.59
N SER A 33 3.39 -19.83 -21.29
CA SER A 33 4.20 -18.68 -21.73
C SER A 33 4.13 -17.49 -20.77
N PHE A 34 3.48 -17.64 -19.61
CA PHE A 34 3.26 -16.54 -18.67
C PHE A 34 4.56 -15.90 -18.20
N PHE A 35 5.52 -16.71 -17.74
CA PHE A 35 6.79 -16.19 -17.20
C PHE A 35 7.71 -15.64 -18.28
N ASP A 36 7.67 -16.20 -19.50
CA ASP A 36 8.40 -15.66 -20.65
C ASP A 36 7.92 -14.23 -20.94
N LYS A 37 6.60 -14.05 -21.12
CA LYS A 37 5.97 -12.74 -21.33
C LYS A 37 6.26 -11.76 -20.19
N LEU A 38 6.23 -12.24 -18.94
CA LEU A 38 6.49 -11.42 -17.76
C LEU A 38 7.95 -10.95 -17.70
N SER A 39 8.88 -11.75 -18.24
CA SER A 39 10.31 -11.44 -18.24
C SER A 39 10.74 -10.45 -19.35
N ASP A 40 9.95 -10.33 -20.42
CA ASP A 40 10.23 -9.45 -21.56
C ASP A 40 10.20 -7.95 -21.22
N GLY A 41 9.71 -7.60 -20.03
CA GLY A 41 9.73 -6.25 -19.49
C GLY A 41 8.41 -5.86 -18.84
N GLN A 42 8.37 -4.65 -18.29
CA GLN A 42 7.17 -4.09 -17.66
C GLN A 42 6.88 -2.70 -18.22
N SER A 43 5.61 -2.41 -18.49
CA SER A 43 5.11 -1.06 -18.79
C SER A 43 3.73 -0.88 -18.14
N PRO A 44 3.67 -0.89 -16.79
CA PRO A 44 2.40 -0.74 -16.09
C PRO A 44 1.81 0.64 -16.38
N PRO A 45 0.50 0.76 -16.64
CA PRO A 45 -0.15 2.06 -16.84
C PRO A 45 -0.37 2.83 -15.54
N VAL A 46 -0.16 2.21 -14.37
CA VAL A 46 -0.49 2.78 -13.06
C VAL A 46 0.66 2.61 -12.07
N LEU A 47 1.00 3.68 -11.36
CA LEU A 47 1.70 3.64 -10.08
C LEU A 47 0.68 3.66 -8.94
N TRP A 48 0.78 2.70 -8.03
CA TRP A 48 -0.03 2.58 -6.81
C TRP A 48 0.82 2.84 -5.57
N ILE A 49 0.51 3.89 -4.83
CA ILE A 49 1.11 4.23 -3.54
C ILE A 49 0.11 3.83 -2.44
N GLY A 50 0.43 2.78 -1.69
CA GLY A 50 -0.47 2.20 -0.70
C GLY A 50 0.16 1.98 0.68
N CYS A 51 -0.66 1.53 1.62
CA CYS A 51 -0.19 1.21 2.97
C CYS A 51 0.53 -0.16 2.99
N SER A 52 1.51 -0.32 3.87
CA SER A 52 2.15 -1.61 4.18
C SER A 52 1.21 -2.62 4.89
N ASP A 53 -0.03 -2.24 5.20
CA ASP A 53 -1.05 -3.13 5.79
C ASP A 53 -1.32 -4.36 4.92
N SER A 54 -1.17 -5.56 5.48
CA SER A 54 -1.24 -6.83 4.74
C SER A 54 -2.61 -7.13 4.13
N ARG A 55 -3.67 -6.43 4.52
CA ARG A 55 -5.05 -6.66 4.05
C ARG A 55 -5.34 -6.01 2.70
N VAL A 56 -4.50 -5.09 2.23
CA VAL A 56 -4.72 -4.31 1.00
C VAL A 56 -3.59 -4.45 -0.03
N PRO A 57 -3.21 -5.68 -0.45
CA PRO A 57 -2.26 -5.83 -1.53
C PRO A 57 -2.93 -5.48 -2.88
N ALA A 58 -2.32 -4.54 -3.61
CA ALA A 58 -2.94 -3.84 -4.74
C ALA A 58 -3.52 -4.80 -5.78
N ASN A 59 -2.70 -5.72 -6.30
CA ASN A 59 -3.10 -6.59 -7.40
C ASN A 59 -4.31 -7.48 -7.05
N GLN A 60 -4.43 -7.92 -5.81
CA GLN A 60 -5.52 -8.77 -5.34
C GLN A 60 -6.83 -7.98 -5.25
N ILE A 61 -6.80 -6.77 -4.68
CA ILE A 61 -8.01 -5.96 -4.49
C ILE A 61 -8.49 -5.33 -5.80
N THR A 62 -7.60 -5.13 -6.78
CA THR A 62 -7.93 -4.64 -8.12
C THR A 62 -8.12 -5.75 -9.16
N ASN A 63 -7.95 -7.03 -8.77
CA ASN A 63 -8.02 -8.18 -9.66
C ASN A 63 -7.13 -8.05 -10.90
N THR A 64 -5.88 -7.63 -10.70
CA THR A 64 -4.86 -7.48 -11.76
C THR A 64 -3.75 -8.51 -11.62
N LYS A 65 -2.98 -8.70 -12.70
CA LYS A 65 -1.87 -9.67 -12.76
C LYS A 65 -0.57 -9.04 -12.28
N PRO A 66 0.42 -9.86 -11.88
CA PRO A 66 1.80 -9.38 -11.72
C PRO A 66 2.26 -8.61 -12.96
N GLY A 67 2.87 -7.44 -12.76
CA GLY A 67 3.33 -6.56 -13.84
C GLY A 67 2.33 -5.49 -14.31
N ASP A 68 1.03 -5.63 -13.99
CA ASP A 68 0.00 -4.67 -14.43
C ASP A 68 0.03 -3.35 -13.64
N ILE A 69 0.54 -3.37 -12.41
CA ILE A 69 0.58 -2.21 -11.50
C ILE A 69 2.00 -2.11 -10.92
N PHE A 70 2.59 -0.91 -11.00
CA PHE A 70 3.81 -0.59 -10.26
C PHE A 70 3.45 -0.16 -8.85
N VAL A 71 4.06 -0.74 -7.83
CA VAL A 71 3.57 -0.61 -6.45
C VAL A 71 4.65 -0.04 -5.54
N HIS A 72 4.31 1.03 -4.82
CA HIS A 72 5.03 1.51 -3.64
C HIS A 72 4.19 1.29 -2.38
N ARG A 73 4.83 0.90 -1.27
CA ARG A 73 4.15 0.72 0.01
C ARG A 73 4.98 1.25 1.17
N ASN A 74 4.37 2.08 2.00
CA ASN A 74 4.92 2.50 3.28
C ASN A 74 3.82 2.57 4.34
N ILE A 75 4.17 2.90 5.59
CA ILE A 75 3.17 3.00 6.66
C ILE A 75 2.22 4.17 6.36
N ALA A 76 0.93 3.88 6.26
CA ALA A 76 -0.13 4.86 6.03
C ALA A 76 0.02 5.67 4.72
N ASN A 77 0.61 5.09 3.67
CA ASN A 77 0.61 5.63 2.30
C ASN A 77 1.01 7.11 2.21
N VAL A 78 1.99 7.52 3.01
CA VAL A 78 2.44 8.91 3.12
C VAL A 78 3.45 9.22 2.03
N VAL A 79 3.32 10.36 1.38
CA VAL A 79 4.25 10.93 0.42
C VAL A 79 4.92 12.12 1.10
N VAL A 80 6.20 11.98 1.43
CA VAL A 80 6.97 13.08 2.04
C VAL A 80 7.83 13.73 0.96
N HIS A 81 7.84 15.07 0.94
CA HIS A 81 8.55 15.88 -0.05
C HIS A 81 10.07 15.65 -0.09
N THR A 82 10.62 14.99 0.93
CA THR A 82 12.05 14.66 1.07
C THR A 82 12.30 13.17 1.26
N ASP A 83 11.28 12.31 1.12
CA ASP A 83 11.47 10.86 1.16
C ASP A 83 12.01 10.39 -0.19
N MET A 84 13.34 10.26 -0.27
CA MET A 84 14.01 9.78 -1.47
C MET A 84 13.58 8.37 -1.88
N ASN A 85 13.08 7.55 -0.95
CA ASN A 85 12.55 6.23 -1.30
C ASN A 85 11.31 6.39 -2.20
N MET A 86 10.26 7.06 -1.69
CA MET A 86 9.04 7.32 -2.46
C MET A 86 9.33 8.15 -3.73
N LEU A 87 10.12 9.23 -3.63
CA LEU A 87 10.39 10.11 -4.77
C LEU A 87 11.13 9.38 -5.91
N SER A 88 12.05 8.47 -5.59
CA SER A 88 12.74 7.67 -6.61
C SER A 88 11.78 6.72 -7.34
N VAL A 89 10.80 6.15 -6.63
CA VAL A 89 9.76 5.29 -7.22
C VAL A 89 8.84 6.11 -8.11
N LEU A 90 8.42 7.30 -7.66
CA LEU A 90 7.60 8.21 -8.45
C LEU A 90 8.32 8.68 -9.73
N ASP A 91 9.57 9.13 -9.60
CA ASP A 91 10.39 9.58 -10.73
C ASP A 91 10.58 8.47 -11.77
N TYR A 92 10.97 7.27 -11.33
CA TYR A 92 11.12 6.12 -12.23
C TYR A 92 9.80 5.77 -12.93
N SER A 93 8.68 5.77 -12.20
CA SER A 93 7.36 5.45 -12.75
C SER A 93 6.96 6.43 -13.85
N VAL A 94 7.13 7.73 -13.61
CA VAL A 94 6.71 8.78 -14.55
C VAL A 94 7.71 8.92 -15.69
N ASN A 95 9.01 8.96 -15.41
CA ASN A 95 10.02 9.30 -16.39
C ASN A 95 10.58 8.11 -17.16
N VAL A 96 10.59 6.91 -16.56
CA VAL A 96 11.08 5.68 -17.22
C VAL A 96 9.93 4.81 -17.69
N LEU A 97 9.02 4.41 -16.80
CA LEU A 97 7.92 3.49 -17.14
C LEU A 97 6.77 4.16 -17.90
N LYS A 98 6.69 5.49 -17.87
CA LYS A 98 5.64 6.29 -18.52
C LYS A 98 4.23 5.88 -18.07
N VAL A 99 4.07 5.67 -16.75
CA VAL A 99 2.74 5.41 -16.16
C VAL A 99 1.77 6.52 -16.54
N LYS A 100 0.51 6.16 -16.79
CA LYS A 100 -0.56 7.09 -17.16
C LYS A 100 -1.28 7.66 -15.93
N HIS A 101 -1.27 6.91 -14.85
CA HIS A 101 -1.97 7.27 -13.61
C HIS A 101 -1.09 7.03 -12.40
N VAL A 102 -1.19 7.92 -11.42
CA VAL A 102 -0.65 7.75 -10.07
C VAL A 102 -1.83 7.73 -9.12
N ILE A 103 -1.92 6.70 -8.28
CA ILE A 103 -2.99 6.52 -7.31
C ILE A 103 -2.38 6.46 -5.92
N VAL A 104 -2.84 7.34 -5.03
CA VAL A 104 -2.61 7.20 -3.59
C VAL A 104 -3.84 6.57 -2.97
N CYS A 105 -3.67 5.37 -2.40
CA CYS A 105 -4.78 4.62 -1.82
C CYS A 105 -4.63 4.51 -0.30
N GLY A 106 -5.48 5.25 0.40
CA GLY A 106 -5.76 5.02 1.83
C GLY A 106 -6.59 3.76 2.05
N HIS A 107 -6.75 3.36 3.31
CA HIS A 107 -7.67 2.30 3.69
C HIS A 107 -8.20 2.51 5.11
N TYR A 108 -9.50 2.25 5.32
CA TYR A 108 -10.09 2.31 6.65
C TYR A 108 -9.46 1.27 7.58
N GLY A 109 -9.47 1.57 8.89
CA GLY A 109 -8.81 0.72 9.87
C GLY A 109 -7.28 0.74 9.78
N CYS A 110 -6.67 1.77 9.18
CA CYS A 110 -5.23 1.92 9.09
C CYS A 110 -4.56 2.07 10.47
N GLY A 111 -3.72 1.10 10.83
CA GLY A 111 -3.00 1.10 12.11
C GLY A 111 -2.04 2.29 12.26
N GLY A 112 -1.42 2.75 11.17
CA GLY A 112 -0.53 3.93 11.18
C GLY A 112 -1.28 5.23 11.47
N VAL A 113 -2.40 5.47 10.78
CA VAL A 113 -3.27 6.63 11.04
C VAL A 113 -3.85 6.57 12.46
N LYS A 114 -4.29 5.38 12.92
CA LYS A 114 -4.79 5.19 14.28
C LYS A 114 -3.71 5.49 15.34
N ALA A 115 -2.47 5.08 15.10
CA ALA A 115 -1.34 5.40 15.97
C ALA A 115 -1.03 6.90 15.98
N ALA A 116 -1.17 7.59 14.84
CA ALA A 116 -0.94 9.03 14.75
C ALA A 116 -1.99 9.86 15.53
N LEU A 117 -3.25 9.42 15.57
CA LEU A 117 -4.33 10.02 16.39
C LEU A 117 -4.13 9.82 17.89
N GLY A 118 -3.44 8.76 18.29
CA GLY A 118 -3.13 8.48 19.68
C GLY A 118 -1.96 9.32 20.21
N ASN A 119 -1.91 9.45 21.53
CA ASN A 119 -0.80 10.11 22.24
C ASN A 119 0.27 9.11 22.73
N LYS A 120 0.14 7.83 22.40
CA LYS A 120 1.08 6.80 22.84
C LYS A 120 2.32 6.83 21.95
N GLN A 121 3.49 7.01 22.55
CA GLN A 121 4.75 6.82 21.85
C GLN A 121 4.94 5.35 21.49
N VAL A 122 5.31 5.09 20.23
CA VAL A 122 5.52 3.75 19.67
C VAL A 122 7.00 3.53 19.36
N GLY A 123 7.78 4.59 19.11
CA GLY A 123 9.24 4.51 18.88
C GLY A 123 9.68 5.36 17.70
N ILE A 124 10.67 4.88 16.92
CA ILE A 124 11.23 5.63 15.78
C ILE A 124 10.16 6.03 14.74
N ILE A 125 9.12 5.21 14.61
CA ILE A 125 7.99 5.45 13.73
C ILE A 125 7.24 6.73 14.07
N ASP A 126 7.31 7.24 15.32
CA ASP A 126 6.66 8.49 15.69
C ASP A 126 7.15 9.67 14.85
N ASN A 127 8.38 9.65 14.34
CA ASN A 127 8.89 10.66 13.41
C ASN A 127 8.17 10.58 12.06
N TRP A 128 7.89 9.37 11.57
CA TRP A 128 7.09 9.15 10.36
C TRP A 128 5.63 9.56 10.55
N LEU A 129 5.04 9.23 11.70
CA LEU A 129 3.65 9.56 12.03
C LEU A 129 3.41 11.07 12.20
N ARG A 130 4.47 11.88 12.37
CA ARG A 130 4.33 13.36 12.41
C ARG A 130 3.69 13.90 11.13
N ASN A 131 4.03 13.34 9.97
CA ASN A 131 3.43 13.76 8.70
C ASN A 131 1.89 13.65 8.74
N ILE A 132 1.36 12.58 9.33
CA ILE A 132 -0.09 12.36 9.48
C ILE A 132 -0.68 13.32 10.55
N ARG A 133 0.07 13.56 11.63
CA ARG A 133 -0.34 14.53 12.67
C ARG A 133 -0.39 15.95 12.12
N ASP A 134 0.43 16.28 11.13
CA ASP A 134 0.42 17.57 10.46
C ASP A 134 -0.80 17.72 9.54
N VAL A 135 -1.26 16.64 8.88
CA VAL A 135 -2.57 16.61 8.22
C VAL A 135 -3.70 16.87 9.22
N TYR A 136 -3.71 16.18 10.37
CA TYR A 136 -4.72 16.42 11.41
C TYR A 136 -4.72 17.89 11.87
N ARG A 137 -3.54 18.48 12.12
CA ARG A 137 -3.40 19.88 12.55
C ARG A 137 -3.91 20.86 11.51
N THR A 138 -3.63 20.60 10.23
CA THR A 138 -4.12 21.42 9.11
C THR A 138 -5.65 21.45 9.07
N HIS A 139 -6.28 20.33 9.40
CA HIS A 139 -7.74 20.16 9.42
C HIS A 139 -8.38 20.25 10.81
N GLU A 140 -7.67 20.78 11.82
CA GLU A 140 -8.11 20.71 13.22
C GLU A 140 -9.54 21.25 13.43
N ARG A 141 -9.90 22.31 12.70
CA ARG A 141 -11.25 22.89 12.76
C ARG A 141 -12.32 21.92 12.29
N GLU A 142 -12.11 21.26 11.15
CA GLU A 142 -13.02 20.24 10.62
C GLU A 142 -13.08 19.05 11.59
N MET A 143 -11.92 18.57 12.03
CA MET A 143 -11.79 17.42 12.93
C MET A 143 -12.50 17.64 14.27
N ALA A 144 -12.49 18.89 14.79
CA ALA A 144 -13.17 19.26 16.02
C ALA A 144 -14.71 19.22 15.90
N THR A 145 -15.27 19.33 14.69
CA THR A 145 -16.73 19.22 14.48
C THR A 145 -17.24 17.77 14.55
N ILE A 146 -16.37 16.79 14.27
CA ILE A 146 -16.71 15.38 14.23
C ILE A 146 -16.63 14.81 15.65
N LYS A 147 -17.78 14.59 16.30
CA LYS A 147 -17.85 14.14 17.70
C LYS A 147 -17.55 12.65 17.86
N ASP A 148 -17.95 11.84 16.90
CA ASP A 148 -17.72 10.40 16.91
C ASP A 148 -16.24 10.10 16.64
N PRO A 149 -15.52 9.45 17.58
CA PRO A 149 -14.11 9.11 17.41
C PRO A 149 -13.82 8.23 16.19
N ASP A 150 -14.73 7.32 15.84
CA ASP A 150 -14.53 6.39 14.72
C ASP A 150 -14.72 7.12 13.39
N GLN A 151 -15.74 7.98 13.28
CA GLN A 151 -15.90 8.85 12.10
C GLN A 151 -14.75 9.84 11.96
N ARG A 152 -14.22 10.37 13.08
CA ARG A 152 -13.05 11.24 13.05
C ARG A 152 -11.82 10.48 12.57
N PHE A 153 -11.67 9.21 12.98
CA PHE A 153 -10.59 8.37 12.51
C PHE A 153 -10.69 8.08 11.01
N ASP A 154 -11.86 7.66 10.54
CA ASP A 154 -12.11 7.42 9.13
C ASP A 154 -11.89 8.68 8.29
N ARG A 155 -12.30 9.84 8.82
CA ARG A 155 -12.05 11.11 8.15
C ARG A 155 -10.56 11.45 8.03
N LEU A 156 -9.76 11.16 9.05
CA LEU A 156 -8.31 11.37 8.95
C LEU A 156 -7.67 10.43 7.91
N VAL A 157 -8.18 9.20 7.75
CA VAL A 157 -7.72 8.29 6.70
C VAL A 157 -7.95 8.91 5.32
N GLU A 158 -9.14 9.49 5.09
CA GLU A 158 -9.49 10.16 3.85
C GLU A 158 -8.60 11.38 3.59
N LEU A 159 -8.47 12.27 4.58
CA LEU A 159 -7.62 13.45 4.49
C LEU A 159 -6.15 13.09 4.24
N ASN A 160 -5.65 12.02 4.87
CA ASN A 160 -4.29 11.54 4.64
C ASN A 160 -4.06 11.02 3.21
N ALA A 161 -5.07 10.44 2.56
CA ALA A 161 -4.95 10.05 1.14
C ALA A 161 -5.01 11.27 0.20
N ILE A 162 -5.65 12.36 0.61
CA ILE A 162 -5.78 13.59 -0.20
C ILE A 162 -4.54 14.50 -0.04
N GLU A 163 -4.05 14.67 1.19
CA GLU A 163 -3.03 15.68 1.53
C GLU A 163 -1.76 15.13 2.19
N GLY A 164 -1.81 13.90 2.72
CA GLY A 164 -0.59 13.20 3.13
C GLY A 164 0.21 12.67 1.93
N ALA A 165 -0.16 13.12 0.72
CA ALA A 165 0.20 12.69 -0.62
C ALA A 165 0.88 13.82 -1.40
#